data_AF-A0A858WXS5-F1
#
_entry.id   AF-A0A858WXS5-F1
#
_cell.length_a   1.000
_cell.length_b   1.000
_cell.length_c   1.000
_cell.angle_alpha   90.00
_cell.angle_beta   90.00
_cell.angle_gamma   90.00
#
_symmetry.space_group_name_H-M   'P 1'
#
loop_
_entity.id
_entity.type
_entity.pdbx_description
1 polymer ?
#
loop_
_entity_poly.entity_id
_entity_poly.type
_entity_poly.pdbx_seq_one_letter_code
_entity_poly.pdbx_strand_id
1 'polypeptide(L)'
;MTLRQRPLYRLALVTAALGLALAAAGCETLDALNPFDKEKKLSGTRVQVFPEGVPGVDYNAAPPQPATAGSYGAAPTPESPAAVAAKPAKPAQ
;
A
#
# COMPACT_ATOMS: atom_id res chain seq x y z
N MET A 1 2.23 -13.98 -52.49
CA MET A 1 1.42 -14.83 -51.59
C MET A 1 1.36 -14.27 -50.15
N THR A 2 0.86 -13.06 -49.91
CA THR A 2 0.91 -12.43 -48.56
C THR A 2 -0.45 -12.15 -47.91
N LEU A 3 -1.55 -12.38 -48.62
CA LEU A 3 -2.90 -12.03 -48.15
C LEU A 3 -3.47 -13.00 -47.08
N ARG A 4 -2.97 -14.23 -46.99
CA ARG A 4 -3.43 -15.27 -46.03
C ARG A 4 -2.84 -15.16 -44.61
N GLN A 5 -1.75 -14.43 -44.41
CA GLN A 5 -1.09 -14.32 -43.09
C GLN A 5 -1.71 -13.24 -42.19
N ARG A 6 -2.37 -12.24 -42.78
CA ARG A 6 -3.03 -11.14 -42.09
C ARG A 6 -4.15 -11.57 -41.12
N PRO A 7 -5.07 -12.49 -41.46
CA PRO A 7 -6.13 -12.90 -40.54
C PRO A 7 -5.60 -13.70 -39.34
N LEU A 8 -4.58 -14.55 -39.55
CA LEU A 8 -3.98 -15.34 -38.47
C LEU A 8 -3.24 -14.46 -37.46
N TYR A 9 -2.51 -13.45 -37.95
CA TYR A 9 -1.82 -12.50 -37.09
C TYR A 9 -2.79 -11.64 -36.28
N ARG A 10 -3.90 -11.22 -36.90
CA ARG A 10 -4.98 -10.50 -36.20
C ARG A 10 -5.66 -11.37 -35.15
N LEU A 11 -5.92 -12.64 -35.46
CA LEU A 11 -6.49 -13.58 -34.50
C LEU A 11 -5.56 -13.75 -33.29
N ALA A 12 -4.26 -13.95 -33.54
CA ALA A 12 -3.25 -14.09 -32.48
C ALA A 12 -3.14 -12.81 -31.61
N LEU A 13 -3.21 -11.63 -32.23
CA LEU A 13 -3.22 -10.36 -31.48
C LEU A 13 -4.48 -10.21 -30.64
N VAL A 14 -5.64 -10.56 -31.17
CA VAL A 14 -6.91 -10.49 -30.45
C VAL A 14 -6.92 -11.46 -29.28
N THR A 15 -6.47 -12.71 -29.46
CA THR A 15 -6.42 -13.68 -28.38
C THR A 15 -5.40 -13.28 -27.30
N ALA A 16 -4.24 -12.75 -27.70
CA ALA A 16 -3.25 -12.25 -26.76
C ALA A 16 -3.78 -11.04 -25.96
N ALA A 17 -4.45 -10.09 -26.63
CA ALA A 17 -5.05 -8.93 -25.97
C ALA A 17 -6.18 -9.33 -25.01
N LEU A 18 -7.03 -10.29 -25.40
CA LEU A 18 -8.10 -10.82 -24.55
C LEU A 18 -7.54 -11.55 -23.33
N GLY A 19 -6.50 -12.36 -23.51
CA GLY A 19 -5.81 -13.05 -22.41
C GLY A 19 -5.16 -12.06 -21.43
N LEU A 20 -4.49 -11.02 -21.95
CA LEU A 20 -3.89 -9.98 -21.11
C LEU A 20 -4.95 -9.17 -20.35
N ALA A 21 -6.07 -8.83 -20.99
CA ALA A 21 -7.17 -8.10 -20.37
C ALA A 21 -7.83 -8.92 -19.25
N LEU A 22 -8.05 -10.22 -19.45
CA LEU A 22 -8.55 -11.12 -18.41
C LEU A 22 -7.56 -11.28 -17.25
N ALA A 23 -6.27 -11.41 -17.54
CA ALA A 23 -5.24 -11.49 -16.50
C ALA A 23 -5.16 -10.19 -15.67
N ALA A 24 -5.24 -9.03 -16.31
CA ALA A 24 -5.23 -7.73 -15.64
C ALA A 24 -6.50 -7.51 -14.81
N ALA A 25 -7.68 -7.88 -15.32
CA ALA A 25 -8.94 -7.79 -14.58
C ALA A 25 -9.06 -8.83 -13.44
N GLY A 26 -8.38 -9.96 -13.56
CA GLY A 26 -8.39 -11.06 -12.59
C GLY A 26 -7.37 -10.93 -11.44
N CYS A 27 -6.54 -9.87 -11.42
CA CYS A 27 -5.53 -9.70 -10.35
C CYS A 27 -6.15 -9.62 -8.95
N GLU A 28 -7.34 -9.03 -8.81
CA GLU A 28 -8.09 -9.01 -7.54
C GLU A 28 -8.59 -10.41 -7.15
N THR A 29 -8.87 -11.28 -8.13
CA THR A 29 -9.34 -12.66 -7.88
C THR A 29 -8.20 -13.61 -7.52
N LEU A 30 -6.96 -13.29 -7.90
CA LEU A 30 -5.77 -14.06 -7.51
C LEU A 30 -5.45 -13.94 -6.02
N ASP A 31 -5.82 -12.82 -5.39
CA ASP A 31 -5.71 -12.66 -3.93
C ASP A 31 -6.58 -13.68 -3.19
N ALA A 32 -7.81 -13.91 -3.67
CA ALA A 32 -8.71 -14.95 -3.14
C ALA A 32 -8.24 -16.40 -3.40
N LEU A 33 -7.29 -16.60 -4.32
CA LEU A 33 -6.66 -17.89 -4.60
C LEU A 33 -5.35 -18.09 -3.83
N ASN A 34 -4.93 -17.13 -3.01
CA ASN A 34 -3.70 -17.22 -2.23
C ASN A 34 -3.81 -18.34 -1.18
N PRO A 35 -3.10 -19.48 -1.33
CA PRO A 35 -3.17 -20.57 -0.36
C PRO A 35 -2.49 -20.24 0.96
N PHE A 36 -1.77 -19.11 1.04
CA PHE A 36 -1.07 -18.61 2.23
C PHE A 36 -1.87 -17.58 3.02
N ASP A 37 -3.02 -17.10 2.52
CA ASP A 37 -3.84 -16.08 3.18
C ASP A 37 -4.74 -16.66 4.30
N LYS A 38 -4.18 -17.61 5.05
CA LYS A 38 -4.75 -18.11 6.30
C LYS A 38 -4.10 -17.39 7.45
N GLU A 39 -4.12 -16.06 7.43
CA GLU A 39 -3.69 -15.29 8.58
C GLU A 39 -4.62 -15.59 9.75
N LYS A 40 -4.12 -16.37 10.70
CA LYS A 40 -4.87 -16.71 11.91
C LYS A 40 -5.04 -15.44 12.72
N LYS A 41 -6.24 -14.85 12.65
CA LYS A 41 -6.62 -13.72 13.49
C LYS A 41 -6.40 -14.11 14.96
N LEU A 42 -5.39 -13.51 15.57
CA LEU A 42 -5.07 -13.73 16.98
C LEU A 42 -6.32 -13.39 17.81
N SER A 43 -6.78 -14.35 18.61
CA SER A 43 -7.89 -14.13 19.53
C SER A 43 -7.46 -13.20 20.65
N GLY A 44 -8.35 -12.29 21.05
CA GLY A 44 -8.12 -11.35 22.13
C GLY A 44 -8.13 -9.89 21.68
N THR A 45 -8.51 -9.00 22.59
CA THR A 45 -8.50 -7.56 22.37
C THR A 45 -7.06 -7.06 22.45
N ARG A 46 -6.58 -6.42 21.38
CA ARG A 46 -5.28 -5.72 21.41
C ARG A 46 -5.45 -4.46 22.26
N VAL A 47 -4.91 -4.50 23.47
CA VAL A 47 -4.89 -3.36 24.40
C VAL A 47 -3.46 -2.87 24.54
N GLN A 48 -3.27 -1.56 24.70
CA GLN A 48 -1.96 -0.98 25.00
C GLN A 48 -1.44 -1.60 26.30
N VAL A 49 -0.30 -2.29 26.25
CA VAL A 49 0.34 -2.89 27.44
C VAL A 49 0.83 -1.84 28.45
N PHE A 50 0.97 -0.60 27.99
CA PHE A 50 1.38 0.55 28.80
C PHE A 50 0.49 1.76 28.48
N PRO A 51 -0.67 1.91 29.13
CA PRO A 51 -1.62 2.99 28.84
C PRO A 51 -1.05 4.39 29.07
N GLU A 52 -0.26 4.55 30.14
CA GLU A 52 0.35 5.83 30.54
C GLU A 52 1.77 6.02 29.94
N GLY A 53 2.16 5.16 28.99
CA GLY A 53 3.51 5.14 28.43
C GLY A 53 4.48 4.20 29.16
N VAL A 54 5.63 3.98 28.54
CA VAL A 54 6.66 3.06 29.02
C VAL A 54 7.46 3.75 30.14
N PRO A 55 7.55 3.17 31.35
CA PRO A 55 8.32 3.75 32.45
C PRO A 55 9.78 4.00 32.05
N GLY A 56 10.27 5.22 32.27
CA GLY A 56 11.65 5.61 31.96
C GLY A 56 11.90 6.07 30.52
N VAL A 57 10.87 6.09 29.66
CA VAL A 57 10.97 6.71 28.33
C VAL A 57 10.54 8.17 28.42
N ASP A 58 11.46 9.08 28.13
CA ASP A 58 11.13 10.48 27.89
C ASP A 58 10.69 10.66 26.43
N TYR A 59 9.39 10.88 26.22
CA TYR A 59 8.79 11.09 24.91
C TYR A 59 9.15 12.45 24.28
N ASN A 60 9.74 13.37 25.04
CA ASN A 60 10.24 14.65 24.53
C ASN A 60 11.73 14.59 24.14
N ALA A 61 12.43 13.50 24.47
CA ALA A 61 13.82 13.33 24.09
C ALA A 61 13.94 13.08 22.58
N ALA A 62 14.96 13.67 21.95
CA ALA A 62 15.26 13.41 20.55
C ALA A 62 15.54 11.90 20.37
N PRO A 63 14.95 11.25 19.35
CA PRO A 63 15.21 9.85 19.06
C PRO A 63 16.73 9.63 18.91
N PRO A 64 17.29 8.56 19.52
CA PRO A 64 18.71 8.28 19.40
C PRO A 64 19.04 8.04 17.92
N GLN A 65 19.85 8.94 17.35
CA GLN A 65 20.37 8.75 16.00
C GLN A 65 21.46 7.67 16.05
N PRO A 66 21.46 6.69 15.13
CA PRO A 66 22.56 5.75 15.00
C PRO A 66 23.89 6.50 14.81
N ALA A 67 24.96 6.04 15.46
CA ALA A 67 26.29 6.68 15.36
C ALA A 67 26.86 6.70 13.92
N THR A 68 26.36 5.83 13.05
CA THR A 68 26.60 5.82 11.61
C THR A 68 25.36 6.34 10.89
N ALA A 69 25.11 7.64 11.00
CA ALA A 69 24.13 8.32 10.16
C ALA A 69 24.65 8.36 8.71
N GLY A 70 24.44 7.27 7.97
CA GLY A 70 24.47 7.33 6.50
C GLY A 70 23.32 8.23 6.04
N SER A 71 23.58 9.13 5.09
CA SER A 71 22.57 10.03 4.52
C SER A 71 21.42 9.22 3.90
N TYR A 72 20.36 8.97 4.67
CA TYR A 72 19.10 8.50 4.12
C TYR A 72 18.38 9.73 3.56
N GLY A 73 18.31 9.78 2.22
CA GLY A 73 17.52 10.78 1.50
C GLY A 73 16.08 10.76 1.98
N ALA A 74 15.46 11.94 2.04
CA ALA A 74 14.08 12.12 2.47
C ALA A 74 13.15 11.12 1.78
N ALA A 75 12.57 10.20 2.55
CA ALA A 75 11.45 9.40 2.09
C ALA A 75 10.23 10.33 1.92
N PRO A 76 9.45 10.20 0.84
CA PRO A 76 8.23 10.98 0.69
C PRO A 76 7.25 10.60 1.81
N THR A 77 6.80 11.62 2.54
CA THR A 77 5.76 11.52 3.57
C THR A 77 4.47 10.98 2.94
N PRO A 78 3.93 9.82 3.36
CA PRO A 78 2.57 9.47 3.02
C PRO A 78 1.64 10.42 3.79
N GLU A 79 0.86 11.20 3.06
CA GLU A 79 -0.14 12.09 3.62
C GLU A 79 -1.16 11.26 4.42
N SER A 80 -1.19 11.49 5.73
CA SER A 80 -2.24 10.96 6.60
C SER A 80 -3.57 11.67 6.29
N PRO A 81 -4.71 10.94 6.16
CA PRO A 81 -6.01 11.54 5.87
C PRO A 81 -6.54 12.52 6.94
N ALA A 82 -5.85 12.66 8.07
CA ALA A 82 -6.30 13.49 9.19
C ALA A 82 -6.11 15.01 8.97
N ALA A 83 -5.39 15.44 7.93
CA ALA A 83 -5.09 16.87 7.71
C ALA A 83 -6.24 17.69 7.08
N VAL A 84 -7.36 17.08 6.69
CA VAL A 84 -8.50 17.84 6.10
C VAL A 84 -9.47 18.38 7.16
N ALA A 85 -9.35 17.98 8.43
CA ALA A 85 -10.35 18.29 9.47
C ALA A 85 -10.07 19.52 10.35
N ALA A 86 -9.05 20.34 10.07
CA ALA A 86 -8.73 21.50 10.90
C ALA A 86 -8.44 22.77 10.08
N LYS A 87 -9.46 23.29 9.40
CA LYS A 87 -9.56 24.74 9.19
C LYS A 87 -10.37 25.34 10.35
N PRO A 88 -9.78 26.13 11.26
CA PRO A 88 -10.56 27.06 12.04
C PRO A 88 -10.95 28.20 11.11
N ALA A 89 -12.21 28.24 10.70
CA ALA A 89 -12.82 29.47 10.22
C ALA A 89 -12.95 30.42 11.43
N LYS A 90 -12.14 31.48 11.47
CA LYS A 90 -12.37 32.60 12.38
C LYS A 90 -13.13 33.70 11.64
N PRO A 91 -14.21 34.25 12.21
CA PRO A 91 -15.07 35.23 11.53
C PRO A 91 -14.48 36.65 11.52
N ALA A 92 -14.83 37.36 10.43
CA ALA A 92 -14.93 38.79 10.17
C ALA A 92 -14.09 39.81 10.96
N GLN A 93 -13.36 40.65 10.22
CA GLN A 93 -13.57 42.10 10.19
C GLN A 93 -13.11 42.67 8.84
#